data_AF-A0A7V9G6H2-F1
#
_entry.id   AF-A0A7V9G6H2-F1
#
_cell.length_a   1.000
_cell.length_b   1.000
_cell.length_c   1.000
_cell.angle_alpha   90.00
_cell.angle_beta   90.00
_cell.angle_gamma   90.00
#
_symmetry.space_group_name_H-M   'P 1'
#
loop_
_entity.id
_entity.type
_entity.pdbx_description
1 polymer ?
#
loop_
_entity_poly.entity_id
_entity_poly.type
_entity_poly.pdbx_seq_one_letter_code
_entity_poly.pdbx_strand_id
1 'polypeptide(L)'
;MPLNPLSATLSEGQKLETLKRFRAKYSEELAKLEAEMQEILTSISEADFLAQYLGEQPEIAELRSRKGELEAKEKRRQYLGKIIDRLDASIPQQAPVAVQPPAGGKAGLRRY
;
A
#
# COMPACT_ATOMS: atom_id res chain seq x y z
N MET A 1 -25.88 -34.92 -15.59
CA MET A 1 -26.24 -33.76 -14.74
C MET A 1 -25.07 -32.77 -14.78
N PRO A 2 -25.29 -31.45 -14.88
CA PRO A 2 -24.20 -30.48 -14.84
C PRO A 2 -23.55 -30.52 -13.45
N LEU A 3 -22.23 -30.64 -13.40
CA LEU A 3 -21.48 -30.55 -12.14
C LEU A 3 -21.66 -29.14 -11.57
N ASN A 4 -22.17 -29.05 -10.34
CA ASN A 4 -22.17 -27.79 -9.61
C ASN A 4 -20.72 -27.26 -9.52
N PRO A 5 -20.48 -25.96 -9.72
CA PRO A 5 -19.15 -25.40 -9.57
C PRO A 5 -18.65 -25.71 -8.16
N LEU A 6 -17.45 -26.28 -8.07
CA LEU A 6 -16.72 -26.46 -6.81
C LEU A 6 -16.49 -25.07 -6.21
N SER A 7 -17.46 -24.57 -5.44
CA SER A 7 -17.27 -23.41 -4.60
C SER A 7 -16.26 -23.83 -3.53
N ALA A 8 -14.99 -23.52 -3.75
CA ALA A 8 -13.95 -23.70 -2.75
C ALA A 8 -14.27 -22.79 -1.56
N THR A 9 -15.00 -23.30 -0.59
CA THR A 9 -15.23 -22.63 0.68
C THR A 9 -13.91 -22.62 1.44
N LEU A 10 -13.23 -21.47 1.43
CA LEU A 10 -12.00 -21.26 2.18
C LEU A 10 -12.25 -21.52 3.67
N SER A 11 -11.32 -22.20 4.34
CA SER A 11 -11.31 -22.28 5.80
C SER A 11 -11.10 -20.90 6.42
N GLU A 12 -11.44 -20.71 7.70
CA GLU A 12 -11.28 -19.40 8.37
C GLU A 12 -9.85 -18.88 8.30
N GLY A 13 -8.86 -19.75 8.50
CA GLY A 13 -7.44 -19.41 8.35
C GLY A 13 -7.09 -18.94 6.93
N GLN A 14 -7.61 -19.63 5.91
CA GLN A 14 -7.40 -19.24 4.51
C GLN A 14 -8.08 -17.90 4.17
N LYS A 15 -9.25 -17.62 4.75
CA LYS A 15 -9.91 -16.30 4.62
C LYS A 15 -9.04 -15.20 5.22
N LEU A 16 -8.48 -15.41 6.41
CA LEU A 16 -7.59 -14.43 7.06
C LEU A 16 -6.31 -14.17 6.27
N GLU A 17 -5.65 -15.22 5.76
CA GLU A 17 -4.48 -15.04 4.90
C GLU A 17 -4.83 -14.28 3.62
N THR A 18 -6.00 -14.57 3.03
CA THR A 18 -6.48 -13.88 1.84
C THR A 18 -6.68 -12.39 2.12
N LEU A 19 -7.30 -12.03 3.25
CA LEU A 19 -7.47 -10.63 3.68
C LEU A 19 -6.12 -9.94 3.88
N LYS A 20 -5.14 -10.59 4.53
CA LYS A 20 -3.78 -10.05 4.69
C LYS A 20 -3.08 -9.80 3.35
N ARG A 21 -3.24 -10.71 2.38
CA ARG A 21 -2.67 -10.53 1.01
C ARG A 21 -3.30 -9.34 0.29
N PHE A 22 -4.62 -9.18 0.37
CA PHE A 22 -5.29 -8.01 -0.21
C PHE A 22 -4.86 -6.71 0.46
N ARG A 23 -4.74 -6.72 1.80
CA ARG A 23 -4.24 -5.59 2.57
C ARG A 23 -2.85 -5.17 2.12
N ALA A 24 -1.91 -6.12 2.00
CA ALA A 24 -0.57 -5.86 1.48
C ALA A 24 -0.59 -5.27 0.06
N LYS A 25 -1.38 -5.87 -0.85
CA LYS A 25 -1.51 -5.39 -2.22
C LYS A 25 -2.02 -3.95 -2.30
N TYR A 26 -3.03 -3.59 -1.50
CA TYR A 26 -3.55 -2.22 -1.49
C TYR A 26 -2.58 -1.24 -0.83
N SER A 27 -1.79 -1.66 0.16
CA SER A 27 -0.71 -0.84 0.72
C SER A 27 0.38 -0.56 -0.32
N GLU A 28 0.78 -1.56 -1.12
CA GLU A 28 1.74 -1.36 -2.22
C GLU A 28 1.17 -0.43 -3.31
N GLU A 29 -0.10 -0.58 -3.67
CA GLU A 29 -0.77 0.29 -4.63
C GLU A 29 -0.83 1.74 -4.11
N LEU A 30 -1.13 1.92 -2.82
CA LEU A 30 -1.16 3.24 -2.18
C LEU A 30 0.23 3.89 -2.21
N ALA A 31 1.29 3.16 -1.88
CA ALA A 31 2.65 3.69 -1.92
C ALA A 31 3.09 4.12 -3.34
N LYS A 32 2.75 3.32 -4.36
CA LYS A 32 3.01 3.70 -5.76
C LYS A 32 2.25 4.95 -6.16
N LEU A 33 0.98 5.04 -5.77
CA LEU A 33 0.15 6.17 -6.09
C LEU A 33 0.63 7.46 -5.40
N GLU A 34 1.12 7.37 -4.16
CA GLU A 34 1.75 8.50 -3.47
C GLU A 34 3.03 8.97 -4.16
N ALA A 35 3.87 8.04 -4.63
CA ALA A 35 5.06 8.38 -5.42
C ALA A 35 4.70 9.10 -6.74
N GLU A 36 3.73 8.58 -7.49
CA GLU A 36 3.25 9.21 -8.74
C GLU A 36 2.66 10.61 -8.50
N MET A 37 1.92 10.79 -7.39
CA MET A 37 1.40 12.11 -7.01
C MET A 37 2.52 13.09 -6.68
N GLN A 38 3.56 12.62 -5.98
CA GLN A 38 4.71 13.45 -5.64
C GLN A 38 5.53 13.86 -6.87
N GLU A 39 5.65 12.99 -7.87
CA GLU A 39 6.26 13.34 -9.17
C GLU A 39 5.45 14.44 -9.87
N ILE A 40 4.12 14.32 -9.94
CA ILE A 40 3.26 15.36 -10.55
C ILE A 40 3.41 16.70 -9.83
N LEU A 41 3.40 16.70 -8.49
CA LEU A 41 3.60 17.93 -7.70
C LEU A 41 4.96 18.56 -7.97
N THR A 42 6.01 17.74 -8.04
CA THR A 42 7.36 18.20 -8.39
C THR A 42 7.37 18.85 -9.77
N SER A 43 6.81 18.19 -10.80
CA SER A 43 6.74 18.75 -12.14
C SER A 43 5.97 20.08 -12.22
N ILE A 44 4.87 20.22 -11.46
CA ILE A 44 4.13 21.48 -11.39
C ILE A 44 4.99 22.57 -10.75
N SER A 45 5.70 22.25 -9.66
CA SER A 45 6.58 23.21 -8.98
C SER A 45 7.76 23.65 -9.84
N GLU A 46 8.33 22.74 -10.63
CA GLU A 46 9.38 23.04 -11.60
C GLU A 46 8.85 23.91 -12.74
N ALA A 47 7.64 23.65 -13.23
CA ALA A 47 6.97 24.48 -14.22
C ALA A 47 6.72 25.90 -13.69
N ASP A 48 6.27 26.02 -12.43
CA ASP A 48 6.08 27.32 -11.75
C ASP A 48 7.38 28.08 -11.59
N PHE A 49 8.48 27.38 -11.29
CA PHE A 49 9.81 27.96 -11.25
C PHE A 49 10.26 28.46 -12.63
N LEU A 50 10.13 27.63 -13.67
CA LEU A 50 10.51 28.00 -15.03
C LEU A 50 9.69 29.19 -15.57
N ALA A 51 8.41 29.28 -15.21
CA ALA A 51 7.53 30.39 -15.59
C ALA A 51 8.06 31.76 -15.13
N GLN A 52 8.78 31.82 -14.01
CA GLN A 52 9.36 33.06 -13.49
C GLN A 52 10.46 33.62 -14.40
N TYR A 53 11.12 32.76 -15.18
CA TYR A 53 12.24 33.15 -16.04
C TYR A 53 11.86 33.21 -17.53
N LEU A 54 11.02 32.27 -17.98
CA LEU A 54 10.68 32.09 -19.39
C LEU A 54 9.28 32.62 -19.74
N GLY A 55 8.50 33.08 -18.75
CA GLY A 55 7.10 33.44 -18.91
C GLY A 55 6.19 32.24 -19.09
N GLU A 56 4.91 32.48 -19.42
CA GLU A 56 3.96 31.41 -19.73
C GLU A 56 4.24 30.81 -21.12
N GLN A 57 4.98 29.70 -21.12
CA GLN A 57 5.20 28.86 -22.29
C GLN A 57 4.13 27.75 -22.37
N PRO A 58 3.79 27.25 -23.57
CA PRO A 58 2.78 26.19 -23.72
C PRO A 58 3.12 24.92 -22.93
N GLU A 59 4.39 24.54 -22.83
CA GLU A 59 4.85 23.38 -22.06
C GLU A 59 4.59 23.54 -20.55
N ILE A 60 4.70 24.77 -20.03
CA ILE A 60 4.40 25.10 -18.62
C ILE A 60 2.89 24.97 -18.37
N ALA A 61 2.07 25.44 -19.32
CA ALA A 61 0.63 25.29 -19.25
C ALA A 61 0.20 23.81 -19.27
N GLU A 62 0.85 22.98 -20.09
CA GLU A 62 0.65 21.53 -20.11
C GLU A 62 0.99 20.89 -18.76
N LEU A 63 2.15 21.21 -18.19
CA LEU A 63 2.56 20.69 -16.88
C LEU A 63 1.59 21.10 -15.75
N ARG A 64 1.08 22.33 -15.78
CA ARG A 64 0.06 22.80 -14.83
C ARG A 64 -1.30 22.15 -15.02
N SER A 65 -1.65 21.76 -16.26
CA SER A 65 -2.92 21.08 -16.55
C SER A 65 -3.02 19.70 -15.88
N ARG A 66 -1.87 19.08 -15.54
CA ARG A 66 -1.78 17.82 -14.79
C ARG A 66 -2.34 17.90 -13.37
N LYS A 67 -2.70 19.09 -12.88
CA LYS A 67 -3.49 19.25 -11.64
C LYS A 67 -4.78 18.41 -11.66
N GLY A 68 -5.42 18.24 -12.83
CA GLY A 68 -6.59 17.36 -12.95
C GLY A 68 -6.27 15.88 -12.69
N GLU A 69 -5.10 15.41 -13.12
CA GLU A 69 -4.61 14.05 -12.84
C GLU A 69 -4.36 13.85 -11.35
N LEU A 70 -3.83 14.88 -10.67
CA LEU A 70 -3.60 14.88 -9.23
C LEU A 70 -4.91 14.67 -8.46
N GLU A 71 -5.98 15.39 -8.81
CA GLU A 71 -7.29 15.23 -8.15
C GLU A 71 -7.88 13.83 -8.32
N ALA A 72 -7.71 13.23 -9.49
CA ALA A 72 -8.15 11.86 -9.75
C ALA A 72 -7.38 10.86 -8.87
N LYS A 73 -6.05 11.04 -8.74
CA LYS A 73 -5.20 10.21 -7.87
C LYS A 73 -5.54 10.42 -6.39
N GLU A 74 -5.79 11.65 -5.95
CA GLU A 74 -6.20 11.98 -4.57
C GLU A 74 -7.48 11.21 -4.17
N LYS A 75 -8.49 11.18 -5.04
CA LYS A 75 -9.73 10.41 -4.82
C LYS A 75 -9.44 8.91 -4.70
N ARG A 76 -8.55 8.38 -5.55
CA ARG A 76 -8.13 6.96 -5.48
C ARG A 76 -7.38 6.66 -4.18
N ARG A 77 -6.46 7.54 -3.76
CA ARG A 77 -5.74 7.45 -2.47
C ARG A 77 -6.69 7.34 -1.30
N GLN A 78 -7.68 8.23 -1.23
CA GLN A 78 -8.68 8.23 -0.17
C GLN A 78 -9.52 6.94 -0.17
N TYR A 79 -9.85 6.42 -1.35
CA TYR A 79 -10.60 5.16 -1.47
C TYR A 79 -9.77 3.95 -1.02
N LEU A 80 -8.49 3.88 -1.40
CA LEU A 80 -7.57 2.84 -0.96
C LEU A 80 -7.37 2.88 0.55
N GLY A 81 -7.19 4.06 1.14
CA GLY A 81 -7.12 4.24 2.60
C GLY A 81 -8.34 3.65 3.31
N LYS A 82 -9.55 4.01 2.86
CA LYS A 82 -10.80 3.45 3.41
C LYS A 82 -10.90 1.93 3.30
N ILE A 83 -10.37 1.34 2.22
CA ILE A 83 -10.33 -0.13 2.07
C ILE A 83 -9.36 -0.73 3.09
N ILE A 84 -8.16 -0.17 3.22
CA ILE A 84 -7.15 -0.65 4.16
C ILE A 84 -7.67 -0.57 5.58
N ASP A 85 -8.30 0.54 5.98
CA ASP A 85 -8.88 0.71 7.32
C ASP A 85 -9.93 -0.36 7.63
N ARG A 86 -10.80 -0.68 6.64
CA ARG A 86 -11.80 -1.75 6.77
C ARG A 86 -11.15 -3.13 6.86
N LEU A 87 -10.10 -3.37 6.08
CA LEU A 87 -9.36 -4.62 6.14
C LEU A 87 -8.68 -4.78 7.50
N ASP A 88 -8.03 -3.73 8.01
CA ASP A 88 -7.36 -3.73 9.32
C ASP A 88 -8.36 -3.91 10.47
N ALA A 89 -9.59 -3.37 10.37
CA ALA A 89 -10.67 -3.64 11.32
C ALA A 89 -11.19 -5.10 11.28
N SER A 90 -11.11 -5.74 10.11
CA SER A 90 -11.60 -7.12 9.89
C SER A 90 -10.57 -8.21 10.16
N ILE A 91 -9.28 -7.88 10.07
CA ILE A 91 -8.19 -8.79 10.38
C ILE A 91 -8.04 -8.78 11.90
N PRO A 92 -8.27 -9.92 12.60
CA PRO A 92 -8.05 -10.00 14.03
C PRO A 92 -6.62 -9.57 14.32
N GLN A 93 -6.42 -8.62 15.24
CA GLN A 93 -5.10 -8.31 15.75
C GLN A 93 -4.58 -9.55 16.47
N GLN A 94 -3.87 -10.40 15.74
CA GLN A 94 -3.16 -11.52 16.33
C GLN A 94 -2.15 -10.92 17.30
N ALA A 95 -2.30 -11.24 18.58
CA ALA A 95 -1.33 -10.86 19.60
C ALA A 95 0.07 -11.22 19.09
N PRO A 96 1.07 -10.33 19.23
CA PRO A 96 2.43 -10.67 18.84
C PRO A 96 2.76 -11.98 19.54
N VAL A 97 3.04 -13.03 18.76
CA VAL A 97 3.45 -14.31 19.30
C VAL A 97 4.77 -14.02 20.01
N ALA A 98 4.71 -13.87 21.33
CA ALA A 98 5.88 -13.83 22.18
C ALA A 98 6.50 -15.20 22.06
N VAL A 99 7.38 -15.36 21.07
CA VAL A 99 8.24 -16.53 20.95
C VAL A 99 9.13 -16.48 22.18
N GLN A 100 8.71 -17.16 23.25
CA GLN A 100 9.57 -17.41 24.39
C GLN A 100 10.79 -18.15 23.82
N PRO A 101 12.00 -17.59 23.94
CA PRO A 101 13.19 -18.31 23.53
C PRO A 101 13.21 -19.64 24.29
N PRO A 102 13.52 -20.77 23.62
CA PRO A 102 13.48 -22.08 24.26
C PRO A 102 14.35 -22.08 25.50
N ALA A 103 13.70 -22.23 26.65
CA ALA A 103 14.35 -22.40 27.92
C ALA A 103 14.98 -23.80 27.96
N GLY A 104 16.30 -23.86 28.10
CA GLY A 104 16.97 -25.07 28.59
C GLY A 104 18.02 -25.65 27.65
N GLY A 105 19.28 -25.36 27.96
CA GLY A 105 20.42 -26.05 27.37
C GLY A 105 21.75 -25.62 27.97
N LYS A 106 21.89 -25.67 29.31
CA LYS A 106 23.21 -25.59 29.95
C LYS A 106 24.05 -26.80 29.52
N ALA A 107 24.76 -26.69 28.40
CA ALA A 107 25.84 -27.60 28.06
C ALA A 107 27.12 -27.09 28.72
N GLY A 108 27.52 -27.79 29.80
CA GLY A 108 28.72 -27.46 30.56
C GLY A 108 29.98 -27.60 29.72
N LEU A 109 30.75 -26.51 29.64
CA LEU A 109 32.17 -26.57 29.30
C LEU A 109 32.92 -27.14 30.51
N ARG A 110 33.27 -28.44 30.47
CA ARG A 110 34.40 -28.95 31.26
C ARG A 110 35.67 -28.78 30.44
N ARG A 111 36.56 -27.91 30.92
CA ARG A 111 37.97 -27.88 30.54
C ARG A 111 38.64 -29.17 30.97
N TYR A 112 39.32 -29.84 30.05
CA TYR A 112 40.53 -30.62 30.30
C TYR A 112 41.51 -30.28 29.18
#